data_AF-A0A1F2TLQ8-F1
#
_entry.id   AF-A0A1F2TLQ8-F1
#
_cell.length_a   1.000
_cell.length_b   1.000
_cell.length_c   1.000
_cell.angle_alpha   90.00
_cell.angle_beta   90.00
_cell.angle_gamma   90.00
#
_symmetry.space_group_name_H-M   'P 1'
#
loop_
_entity.id
_entity.type
_entity.pdbx_description
1 polymer ?
#
loop_
_entity_poly.entity_id
_entity_poly.type
_entity_poly.pdbx_seq_one_letter_code
_entity_poly.pdbx_strand_id
1 'polypeptide(L)' 'MNRDEVQGKTDQVKGKLKQAAGDLTDDERLHDEGVADEVRGNVQEGFGRSRRKVGEAIEDLGDRIKR' A
#
# COMPACT_ATOMS: atom_id res chain seq x y z
N MET A 1 9.67 -6.67 6.60
CA MET A 1 8.75 -6.02 5.64
C MET A 1 8.28 -7.08 4.66
N ASN A 2 6.96 -7.21 4.46
CA ASN A 2 6.39 -8.19 3.54
C ASN A 2 6.40 -7.66 2.09
N ARG A 3 6.41 -8.57 1.12
CA ARG A 3 6.49 -8.24 -0.32
C ARG A 3 5.34 -7.31 -0.76
N ASP A 4 4.14 -7.53 -0.23
CA ASP A 4 2.95 -6.70 -0.47
C ASP A 4 3.14 -5.24 -0.03
N GLU A 5 3.89 -5.01 1.04
CA GLU A 5 4.11 -3.68 1.59
C GLU A 5 5.09 -2.87 0.75
N VAL A 6 6.12 -3.54 0.22
CA VAL A 6 7.06 -2.94 -0.74
C VAL A 6 6.36 -2.64 -2.06
N GLN A 7 5.44 -3.51 -2.48
CA GLN A 7 4.66 -3.33 -3.70
C GLN A 7 3.70 -2.13 -3.57
N GLY A 8 2.93 -2.03 -2.49
CA GLY A 8 2.10 -0.85 -2.21
C GLY A 8 2.91 0.45 -2.08
N LYS A 9 4.11 0.35 -1.47
CA LYS A 9 5.26 1.27 -1.61
C LYS A 9 5.42 1.88 -3.00
N THR A 10 5.62 0.97 -3.92
CA THR A 10 6.05 1.25 -5.29
C THR A 10 4.89 1.84 -6.09
N ASP A 11 3.68 1.31 -5.91
CA ASP A 11 2.46 1.83 -6.54
C ASP A 11 2.14 3.27 -6.09
N GLN A 12 2.34 3.60 -4.80
CA GLN A 12 2.20 4.98 -4.33
C GLN A 12 3.19 5.94 -4.99
N VAL A 13 4.47 5.56 -5.08
CA VAL A 13 5.49 6.40 -5.73
C VAL A 13 5.19 6.57 -7.21
N LYS A 14 4.82 5.48 -7.90
CA LYS A 14 4.43 5.50 -9.31
C LYS A 14 3.21 6.40 -9.54
N GLY A 15 2.22 6.32 -8.65
CA GLY A 15 1.03 7.16 -8.71
C GLY A 15 1.37 8.65 -8.65
N LYS A 16 2.19 9.05 -7.68
CA LYS A 16 2.66 10.45 -7.55
C LYS A 16 3.42 10.96 -8.77
N LEU A 17 4.26 10.10 -9.36
CA LEU A 17 4.99 10.45 -10.57
C LEU A 17 4.05 10.64 -11.76
N LYS A 18 3.03 9.81 -11.91
CA LYS A 18 2.01 9.95 -12.94
C LYS A 18 1.16 11.21 -12.76
N GLN A 19 0.74 11.51 -11.53
CA GLN A 19 0.03 12.76 -11.20
C GLN A 19 0.85 13.97 -11.62
N ALA A 20 2.10 14.06 -11.15
CA ALA A 20 2.99 15.17 -11.49
C ALA A 20 3.29 15.27 -12.99
N ALA A 21 3.43 14.14 -13.68
CA ALA A 21 3.62 14.12 -15.12
C ALA A 21 2.36 14.59 -15.86
N GLY A 22 1.16 14.14 -15.45
CA GLY A 22 -0.11 14.56 -16.01
C GLY A 22 -0.34 16.06 -15.83
N ASP A 23 -0.07 16.60 -14.64
CA ASP A 23 -0.15 18.04 -14.35
C ASP A 23 0.83 18.85 -15.21
N LEU A 24 2.03 18.31 -15.48
CA LEU A 24 3.04 18.98 -16.30
C LEU A 24 2.68 18.97 -17.80
N THR A 25 2.05 17.90 -18.27
CA THR A 25 1.70 17.72 -19.69
C THR A 25 0.26 18.10 -20.03
N ASP A 26 -0.52 18.56 -19.06
CA ASP A 26 -1.96 18.81 -19.21
C ASP A 26 -2.72 17.54 -19.67
N ASP A 27 -2.30 16.35 -19.21
CA ASP A 27 -2.97 15.07 -19.50
C ASP A 27 -3.75 14.60 -18.26
N GLU A 28 -5.03 14.94 -18.21
CA GLU A 28 -5.95 14.57 -17.13
C GLU A 28 -6.03 13.06 -16.91
N ARG A 29 -5.92 12.25 -17.97
CA ARG A 29 -6.01 10.78 -17.84
C ARG A 29 -4.78 10.23 -17.13
N LEU A 30 -3.60 10.78 -17.43
CA LEU A 30 -2.37 10.39 -16.77
C LEU A 30 -2.39 10.77 -15.30
N HIS A 31 -2.97 11.93 -14.97
CA HIS A 31 -3.20 12.34 -13.59
C HIS A 31 -4.12 11.33 -12.86
N ASP A 32 -5.29 11.03 -13.44
CA ASP A 32 -6.27 10.11 -12.87
C ASP A 32 -5.71 8.69 -12.68
N GLU A 33 -4.93 8.19 -13.64
CA GLU A 33 -4.21 6.93 -13.49
C GLU A 33 -3.26 6.95 -12.29
N GLY A 34 -2.60 8.09 -12.06
CA GLY A 34 -1.72 8.28 -10.92
C GLY A 34 -2.46 8.30 -9.59
N VAL A 35 -3.66 8.89 -9.54
CA VAL A 35 -4.53 8.85 -8.36
C VAL A 35 -4.98 7.41 -8.08
N ALA A 36 -5.38 6.66 -9.11
CA ALA A 36 -5.80 5.27 -8.97
C ALA A 36 -4.67 4.36 -8.45
N ASP A 37 -3.45 4.50 -8.98
CA ASP A 37 -2.27 3.75 -8.51
C ASP A 37 -1.93 4.08 -7.04
N GLU A 38 -2.04 5.35 -6.62
CA GLU A 38 -1.81 5.76 -5.23
C GLU A 38 -2.87 5.18 -4.27
N VAL A 39 -4.15 5.26 -4.62
CA VAL A 39 -5.25 4.70 -3.82
C VAL A 39 -5.07 3.20 -3.68
N ARG A 40 -4.73 2.49 -4.76
CA ARG A 40 -4.46 1.05 -4.73
C ARG A 40 -3.34 0.69 -3.76
N GLY A 41 -2.23 1.44 -3.81
CA GLY A 41 -1.09 1.24 -2.91
C GLY A 41 -1.45 1.45 -1.43
N ASN A 42 -2.26 2.48 -1.13
CA ASN A 42 -2.76 2.73 0.22
C ASN A 42 -3.68 1.62 0.74
N VAL A 43 -4.58 1.11 -0.11
CA VAL A 43 -5.49 0.01 0.24
C VAL A 43 -4.71 -1.28 0.53
N GLN A 44 -3.72 -1.62 -0.33
CA GLN A 44 -2.86 -2.79 -0.10
C GLN A 44 -2.05 -2.66 1.19
N GLU A 45 -1.51 -1.48 1.49
CA GLU A 45 -0.77 -1.24 2.72
C GLU A 45 -1.68 -1.40 3.96
N GLY A 46 -2.89 -0.84 3.93
CA GLY A 46 -3.87 -0.96 5.01
C GLY A 46 -4.30 -2.41 5.25
N PHE A 47 -4.53 -3.19 4.19
CA PHE A 47 -4.88 -4.60 4.29
C PHE A 47 -3.71 -5.45 4.83
N GLY A 48 -2.50 -5.20 4.33
CA GLY A 48 -1.28 -5.88 4.80
C GLY A 48 -0.98 -5.60 6.27
N ARG A 49 -1.12 -4.35 6.72
CA ARG A 49 -0.98 -3.96 8.13
C ARG A 49 -2.02 -4.66 9.02
N SER A 50 -3.26 -4.73 8.56
CA SER A 50 -4.36 -5.38 9.29
C SER A 50 -4.09 -6.89 9.45
N ARG A 51 -3.67 -7.57 8.38
CA ARG A 51 -3.28 -8.99 8.44
C ARG A 51 -2.13 -9.24 9.40
N ARG A 52 -1.11 -8.38 9.41
CA ARG A 52 0.01 -8.53 10.36
C ARG A 52 -0.42 -8.35 11.81
N LYS A 53 -1.21 -7.32 12.12
CA LYS A 53 -1.73 -7.12 13.49
C LYS A 53 -2.52 -8.34 13.99
N VAL A 54 -3.32 -8.95 13.12
CA VAL A 54 -4.06 -10.17 13.47
C VAL A 54 -3.10 -11.35 13.70
N GLY A 55 -2.10 -11.51 12.83
CA GLY A 55 -1.05 -12.52 13.01
C GLY A 55 -0.28 -12.37 14.32
N GLU A 56 0.20 -11.15 14.60
CA GLU A 56 0.91 -10.83 15.86
C GLU A 56 0.04 -11.10 17.09
N ALA A 57 -1.26 -10.75 17.05
CA ALA A 57 -2.17 -11.01 18.16
C ALA A 57 -2.39 -12.52 18.41
N ILE A 58 -2.46 -13.32 17.35
CA ILE A 58 -2.60 -14.78 17.45
C ILE A 58 -1.31 -15.42 17.94
N GLU A 59 -0.16 -14.97 17.45
CA GLU A 59 1.17 -15.46 17.85
C GLU A 59 1.43 -15.16 19.34
N ASP A 60 1.14 -13.94 19.80
CA ASP A 60 1.26 -13.53 21.20
C ASP A 60 0.34 -14.33 22.15
N LEU A 61 -0.88 -14.68 21.68
CA LEU A 61 -1.79 -15.59 22.38
C LEU A 61 -1.23 -17.02 22.44
N GLY A 62 -0.67 -17.51 21.33
CA GLY A 62 -0.05 -18.83 21.24
C GLY A 62 1.15 -18.98 22.18
N ASP A 63 2.04 -17.98 22.20
CA ASP A 63 3.20 -17.94 23.11
C ASP A 63 2.78 -17.89 24.58
N ARG A 64 1.70 -17.17 24.92
CA ARG A 64 1.17 -17.13 26.28
C ARG A 64 0.56 -18.44 26.75
N ILE A 65 -0.11 -19.20 25.86
CA ILE A 65 -0.72 -20.49 26.21
C ILE A 65 0.32 -21.61 26.27
N LYS A 66 1.41 -21.50 25.51
CA LYS A 66 2.50 -22.48 25.47
C LYS A 66 3.44 -22.39 26.68
N ARG A 67 3.33 -21.33 27.50
CA ARG A 67 4.18 -21.05 28.65
C ARG A 67 3.60 -21.57 29.97
#